data_AF-A0A1W9TL24-F1
#
_entry.id   AF-A0A1W9TL24-F1
#
_cell.length_a   1.000
_cell.length_b   1.000
_cell.length_c   1.000
_cell.angle_alpha   90.00
_cell.angle_beta   90.00
_cell.angle_gamma   90.00
#
_symmetry.space_group_name_H-M   'P 1'
#
loop_
_entity.id
_entity.type
_entity.pdbx_description
1 polymer ?
#
loop_
_entity_poly.entity_id
_entity_poly.type
_entity_poly.pdbx_seq_one_letter_code
_entity_poly.pdbx_strand_id
1 'polypeptide(L)'
;MGDKFSKEEIDFIKENYLKMEYKEIGKKLGRTKNSITKKIGKLKLEKKIHVFSKEEIDFIKENYLNMEYKEISKKLNRSKHSVKSKIKKMNLKSKRELKKISKEEINFIKENYLNTTYKEISKKINRSEGSIFREIKILKLEKKNHDFSKEEINFIEENYLDMTYEEISKKLNKAKYSVKNKITKMNLKSKRELKKISKEEINFIEENYLDMTYKEIGKKINRTESSISSKINELNFKNKNNIKKWAKEEISYIQKNYLFVTNPELSNLMNCPISQIVKIKLNENLIDFDLDKTDIETTMYKILKRNNINFEYEPKVFGLLPDFYIKDYNLIIETQGDYFHCNPKIYKNGPINKLQKDAIKKDIRKDKIYIKNNVNVLYFWGYDIKNNINEVIEKLKEVLPNGTMNYKIPKLNIDNEKKQFYKKII
;
A
#
# COMPACT_ATOMS: atom_id res chain seq x y z
N MET A 1 -89.81 -14.18 30.37
CA MET A 1 -90.92 -13.81 29.47
C MET A 1 -90.37 -12.84 28.43
N GLY A 2 -90.35 -13.22 27.15
CA GLY A 2 -89.96 -12.30 26.08
C GLY A 2 -91.20 -11.58 25.57
N ASP A 3 -91.19 -10.25 25.61
CA ASP A 3 -92.31 -9.42 25.14
C ASP A 3 -92.81 -9.90 23.77
N LYS A 4 -94.09 -10.28 23.72
CA LYS A 4 -94.77 -10.62 22.47
C LYS A 4 -94.64 -9.43 21.52
N PHE A 5 -94.41 -9.73 20.24
CA PHE A 5 -94.45 -8.71 19.20
C PHE A 5 -95.88 -8.20 19.05
N SER A 6 -96.09 -6.89 19.04
CA SER A 6 -97.38 -6.27 18.73
C SER A 6 -97.74 -6.50 17.26
N LYS A 7 -99.01 -6.23 16.90
CA LYS A 7 -99.47 -6.35 15.51
C LYS A 7 -98.75 -5.35 14.61
N GLU A 8 -98.58 -4.13 15.09
CA GLU A 8 -97.89 -3.03 14.42
C GLU A 8 -96.41 -3.35 14.19
N GLU A 9 -95.73 -3.95 15.19
CA GLU A 9 -94.33 -4.40 15.02
C GLU A 9 -94.22 -5.51 13.95
N ILE A 10 -95.21 -6.41 13.86
CA ILE A 10 -95.23 -7.48 12.86
C ILE A 10 -95.45 -6.91 11.46
N ASP A 11 -96.39 -5.99 11.31
CA ASP A 11 -96.70 -5.37 10.02
C ASP A 11 -95.51 -4.53 9.53
N PHE A 12 -94.87 -3.77 10.42
CA PHE A 12 -93.63 -3.06 10.13
C PHE A 12 -92.51 -4.00 9.65
N ILE A 13 -92.34 -5.17 10.27
CA ILE A 13 -91.36 -6.18 9.83
C ILE A 13 -91.71 -6.71 8.43
N LYS A 14 -92.97 -7.06 8.16
CA LYS A 14 -93.40 -7.58 6.86
C LYS A 14 -93.19 -6.58 5.72
N GLU A 15 -93.40 -5.30 5.96
CA GLU A 15 -93.22 -4.26 4.94
C GLU A 15 -91.76 -3.94 4.64
N ASN A 16 -90.86 -4.16 5.62
CA ASN A 16 -89.49 -3.66 5.58
C ASN A 16 -88.40 -4.75 5.56
N TYR A 17 -88.71 -6.03 5.79
CA TYR A 17 -87.68 -7.09 5.87
C TYR A 17 -86.86 -7.29 4.58
N LEU A 18 -87.38 -6.85 3.43
CA LEU A 18 -86.64 -6.85 2.15
C LEU A 18 -86.01 -5.50 1.80
N LYS A 19 -86.40 -4.42 2.49
CA LYS A 19 -86.02 -3.04 2.17
C LYS A 19 -84.91 -2.49 3.08
N MET A 20 -84.80 -3.03 4.30
CA MET A 20 -83.92 -2.52 5.35
C MET A 20 -83.03 -3.62 5.93
N GLU A 21 -81.89 -3.25 6.50
CA GLU A 21 -81.11 -4.21 7.27
C GLU A 21 -81.85 -4.60 8.56
N TYR A 22 -81.79 -5.89 8.95
CA TYR A 22 -82.47 -6.37 10.16
C TYR A 22 -82.00 -5.66 11.44
N LYS A 23 -80.78 -5.08 11.42
CA LYS A 23 -80.24 -4.27 12.50
C LYS A 23 -80.99 -2.93 12.64
N GLU A 24 -81.36 -2.31 11.52
CA GLU A 24 -82.08 -1.04 11.48
C GLU A 24 -83.55 -1.23 11.86
N ILE A 25 -84.16 -2.31 11.38
CA ILE A 25 -85.50 -2.74 11.81
C ILE A 25 -85.50 -2.94 13.33
N GLY A 26 -84.47 -3.60 13.87
CA GLY A 26 -84.30 -3.76 15.31
C GLY A 26 -84.24 -2.44 16.07
N LYS A 27 -83.43 -1.48 15.61
CA LYS A 27 -83.33 -0.15 16.24
C LYS A 27 -84.68 0.58 16.25
N LYS A 28 -85.42 0.60 15.13
CA LYS A 28 -86.71 1.30 15.03
C LYS A 28 -87.78 0.71 15.96
N LEU A 29 -87.71 -0.59 16.23
CA LEU A 29 -88.66 -1.29 17.09
C LEU A 29 -88.16 -1.46 18.55
N GLY A 30 -86.98 -0.93 18.90
CA GLY A 30 -86.38 -1.15 20.22
C GLY A 30 -85.99 -2.61 20.49
N ARG A 31 -85.74 -3.42 19.45
CA ARG A 31 -85.41 -4.85 19.53
C ARG A 31 -83.99 -5.15 19.03
N THR A 32 -83.42 -6.27 19.48
CA THR A 32 -82.13 -6.75 18.94
C THR A 32 -82.31 -7.36 17.54
N LYS A 33 -81.27 -7.25 16.69
CA LYS A 33 -81.21 -7.90 15.36
C LYS A 33 -81.56 -9.39 15.43
N ASN A 34 -81.10 -10.10 16.46
CA ASN A 34 -81.39 -11.53 16.64
C ASN A 34 -82.88 -11.78 16.91
N SER A 35 -83.55 -10.91 17.68
CA SER A 35 -85.00 -10.99 17.89
C SER A 35 -85.76 -10.85 16.57
N ILE A 36 -85.40 -9.84 15.76
CA ILE A 36 -85.97 -9.63 14.41
C ILE A 36 -85.73 -10.84 13.50
N THR A 37 -84.51 -11.39 13.50
CA THR A 37 -84.14 -12.54 12.67
C THR A 37 -84.96 -13.78 13.04
N LYS A 38 -85.12 -14.06 14.35
CA LYS A 38 -85.97 -15.15 14.84
C LYS A 38 -87.45 -14.92 14.47
N LYS A 39 -87.93 -13.67 14.53
CA LYS A 39 -89.31 -13.33 14.18
C LYS A 39 -89.58 -13.51 12.69
N ILE A 40 -88.70 -13.03 11.81
CA ILE A 40 -88.75 -13.25 10.35
C ILE A 40 -88.77 -14.75 10.03
N GLY A 41 -87.91 -15.54 10.67
CA GLY A 41 -87.89 -17.00 10.51
C GLY A 41 -89.19 -17.66 10.95
N LYS A 42 -89.78 -17.24 12.09
CA LYS A 42 -91.10 -17.72 12.54
C LYS A 42 -92.23 -17.32 11.59
N LEU A 43 -92.12 -16.16 10.94
CA LEU A 43 -93.07 -15.67 9.94
C LEU A 43 -92.86 -16.31 8.55
N LYS A 44 -91.87 -17.19 8.40
CA LYS A 44 -91.50 -17.86 7.13
C LYS A 44 -91.26 -16.89 5.97
N LEU A 45 -90.74 -15.69 6.27
CA LEU A 45 -90.40 -14.71 5.25
C LEU A 45 -89.05 -15.07 4.60
N GLU A 46 -89.04 -15.35 3.30
CA GLU A 46 -87.85 -15.81 2.57
C GLU A 46 -86.86 -14.67 2.28
N LYS A 47 -85.57 -14.94 2.47
CA LYS A 47 -84.50 -14.00 2.11
C LYS A 47 -84.13 -14.17 0.63
N LYS A 48 -84.02 -13.07 -0.13
CA LYS A 48 -83.47 -13.10 -1.50
C LYS A 48 -82.03 -13.63 -1.49
N ILE A 49 -81.78 -14.74 -2.23
CA ILE A 49 -80.44 -15.23 -2.54
C ILE A 49 -79.89 -14.38 -3.69
N HIS A 50 -78.83 -13.61 -3.45
CA HIS A 50 -78.19 -12.83 -4.51
C HIS A 50 -77.29 -13.72 -5.37
N VAL A 51 -77.77 -14.14 -6.54
CA VAL A 51 -77.00 -14.83 -7.59
C VAL A 51 -76.00 -13.85 -8.22
N PHE A 52 -74.83 -14.34 -8.67
CA PHE A 52 -73.88 -13.52 -9.42
C PHE A 52 -74.41 -13.28 -10.85
N SER A 53 -74.48 -12.03 -11.29
CA SER A 53 -74.83 -11.69 -12.67
C SER A 53 -73.71 -12.08 -13.64
N LYS A 54 -74.00 -12.05 -14.95
CA LYS A 54 -73.02 -12.34 -15.99
C LYS A 54 -71.88 -11.31 -15.97
N GLU A 55 -72.22 -10.04 -15.81
CA GLU A 55 -71.30 -8.91 -15.73
C GLU A 55 -70.38 -9.04 -14.50
N GLU A 56 -70.92 -9.44 -13.34
CA GLU A 56 -70.09 -9.68 -12.14
C GLU A 56 -69.12 -10.85 -12.36
N ILE A 57 -69.54 -11.89 -13.09
CA ILE A 57 -68.69 -13.05 -13.42
C ILE A 57 -67.56 -12.65 -14.37
N ASP A 58 -67.88 -11.89 -15.41
CA ASP A 58 -66.90 -11.48 -16.41
C ASP A 58 -65.89 -10.49 -15.80
N PHE A 59 -66.36 -9.56 -14.96
CA PHE A 59 -65.49 -8.70 -14.16
C PHE A 59 -64.51 -9.50 -13.29
N ILE A 60 -64.97 -10.57 -12.63
CA ILE A 60 -64.08 -11.45 -11.85
C ILE A 60 -63.03 -12.10 -12.76
N LYS A 61 -63.41 -12.65 -13.91
CA LYS A 61 -62.47 -13.34 -14.83
C LYS A 61 -61.38 -12.42 -15.35
N GLU A 62 -61.71 -11.18 -15.64
CA GLU A 62 -60.74 -10.20 -16.16
C GLU A 62 -59.75 -9.72 -15.09
N ASN A 63 -60.18 -9.70 -13.82
CA ASN A 63 -59.45 -8.97 -12.78
C ASN A 63 -58.84 -9.86 -11.67
N TYR A 64 -59.24 -11.13 -11.54
CA TYR A 64 -58.84 -11.98 -10.40
C TYR A 64 -57.34 -12.28 -10.26
N LEU A 65 -56.55 -12.10 -11.34
CA LEU A 65 -55.08 -12.28 -11.31
C LEU A 65 -54.32 -11.00 -10.92
N ASN A 66 -54.97 -9.85 -11.09
CA ASN A 66 -54.35 -8.52 -10.99
C ASN A 66 -54.86 -7.72 -9.79
N MET A 67 -56.06 -8.00 -9.30
CA MET A 67 -56.66 -7.35 -8.15
C MET A 67 -56.70 -8.27 -6.93
N GLU A 68 -56.64 -7.69 -5.73
CA GLU A 68 -56.90 -8.45 -4.50
C GLU A 68 -58.39 -8.79 -4.38
N TYR A 69 -58.69 -9.95 -3.79
CA TYR A 69 -60.09 -10.35 -3.53
C TYR A 69 -60.88 -9.34 -2.70
N LYS A 70 -60.22 -8.53 -1.87
CA LYS A 70 -60.84 -7.44 -1.11
C LYS A 70 -61.32 -6.31 -2.04
N GLU A 71 -60.53 -5.96 -3.05
CA GLU A 71 -60.86 -4.91 -4.01
C GLU A 71 -61.99 -5.34 -4.94
N ILE A 72 -61.91 -6.57 -5.44
CA ILE A 72 -62.98 -7.18 -6.24
C ILE A 72 -64.29 -7.21 -5.43
N SER A 73 -64.21 -7.59 -4.15
CA SER A 73 -65.39 -7.62 -3.27
C SER A 73 -66.03 -6.24 -3.06
N LYS A 74 -65.23 -5.18 -2.96
CA LYS A 74 -65.73 -3.80 -2.84
C LYS A 74 -66.41 -3.34 -4.13
N LYS A 75 -65.79 -3.57 -5.28
CA LYS A 75 -66.34 -3.15 -6.59
C LYS A 75 -67.65 -3.86 -6.92
N LEU A 76 -67.79 -5.13 -6.54
CA LEU A 76 -69.01 -5.90 -6.76
C LEU A 76 -70.05 -5.73 -5.64
N ASN A 77 -69.74 -4.97 -4.59
CA ASN A 77 -70.54 -4.89 -3.37
C ASN A 77 -70.91 -6.29 -2.81
N ARG A 78 -69.93 -7.20 -2.80
CA ARG A 78 -70.07 -8.59 -2.32
C ARG A 78 -69.14 -8.85 -1.15
N SER A 79 -69.36 -9.96 -0.45
CA SER A 79 -68.38 -10.41 0.56
C SER A 79 -67.12 -10.97 -0.12
N LYS A 80 -65.95 -10.75 0.49
CA LYS A 80 -64.68 -11.38 0.05
C LYS A 80 -64.81 -12.90 -0.05
N HIS A 81 -65.56 -13.51 0.86
CA HIS A 81 -65.78 -14.96 0.89
C HIS A 81 -66.61 -15.44 -0.31
N SER A 82 -67.69 -14.75 -0.67
CA SER A 82 -68.51 -15.11 -1.84
C SER A 82 -67.73 -14.97 -3.15
N VAL A 83 -66.88 -13.95 -3.30
CA VAL A 83 -65.99 -13.78 -4.46
C VAL A 83 -64.99 -14.94 -4.55
N LYS A 84 -64.29 -15.27 -3.45
CA LYS A 84 -63.34 -16.39 -3.40
C LYS A 84 -64.02 -17.72 -3.75
N SER A 85 -65.20 -17.98 -3.20
CA SER A 85 -65.96 -19.19 -3.47
C SER A 85 -66.45 -19.26 -4.93
N LYS A 86 -66.82 -18.12 -5.53
CA LYS A 86 -67.20 -18.05 -6.95
C LYS A 86 -66.01 -18.34 -7.87
N ILE A 87 -64.83 -17.75 -7.62
CA ILE A 87 -63.58 -18.03 -8.36
C ILE A 87 -63.25 -19.52 -8.31
N LYS A 88 -63.30 -20.13 -7.12
CA LYS A 88 -63.05 -21.57 -6.94
C LYS A 88 -64.04 -22.43 -7.73
N LYS A 89 -65.34 -22.09 -7.70
CA LYS A 89 -66.38 -22.81 -8.46
C LYS A 89 -66.20 -22.69 -9.98
N MET A 90 -65.51 -21.66 -10.46
CA MET A 90 -65.19 -21.47 -11.88
C MET A 90 -63.87 -22.15 -12.30
N ASN A 91 -63.20 -22.89 -11.41
CA ASN A 91 -61.90 -23.55 -11.66
C ASN A 91 -60.80 -22.61 -12.21
N LEU A 92 -60.85 -21.32 -11.85
CA LEU A 92 -59.82 -20.36 -12.26
C LEU A 92 -58.51 -20.59 -11.49
N LYS A 93 -57.40 -20.75 -12.21
CA LYS A 93 -56.07 -21.03 -11.64
C LYS A 93 -55.52 -19.80 -10.92
N SER A 94 -55.02 -19.98 -9.72
CA SER A 94 -54.36 -18.89 -9.00
C SER A 94 -53.05 -18.45 -9.67
N LYS A 95 -52.61 -17.22 -9.38
CA LYS A 95 -51.29 -16.69 -9.77
C LYS A 95 -50.13 -17.59 -9.31
N ARG A 96 -50.31 -18.36 -8.24
CA ARG A 96 -49.33 -19.34 -7.74
C ARG A 96 -49.32 -20.62 -8.59
N GLU A 97 -50.48 -21.08 -9.04
CA GLU A 97 -50.60 -22.28 -9.88
C GLU A 97 -50.07 -22.05 -11.29
N LEU A 98 -50.26 -20.84 -11.85
CA LEU A 98 -49.68 -20.45 -13.14
C LEU A 98 -48.13 -20.40 -13.11
N LYS A 99 -47.52 -20.26 -11.93
CA LYS A 99 -46.06 -20.23 -11.78
C LYS A 99 -45.41 -21.62 -11.73
N LYS A 100 -46.17 -22.71 -11.56
CA LYS A 100 -45.61 -24.07 -11.54
C LYS A 100 -45.02 -24.43 -12.90
N ILE A 101 -43.94 -25.21 -12.89
CA ILE A 101 -43.36 -25.78 -14.11
C ILE A 101 -44.29 -26.88 -14.62
N SER A 102 -44.60 -26.85 -15.90
CA SER A 102 -45.45 -27.82 -16.60
C SER A 102 -44.73 -29.15 -16.80
N LYS A 103 -45.49 -30.21 -17.10
CA LYS A 103 -44.94 -31.53 -17.36
C LYS A 103 -44.03 -31.55 -18.59
N GLU A 104 -44.37 -30.78 -19.61
CA GLU A 104 -43.58 -30.60 -20.83
C GLU A 104 -42.24 -29.92 -20.53
N GLU A 105 -42.26 -28.84 -19.75
CA GLU A 105 -41.04 -28.16 -19.31
C GLU A 105 -40.16 -29.08 -18.44
N ILE A 106 -40.75 -29.91 -17.58
CA ILE A 106 -40.02 -30.92 -16.79
C ILE A 106 -39.32 -31.95 -17.70
N ASN A 107 -40.02 -32.46 -18.72
CA ASN A 107 -39.45 -33.41 -19.66
C ASN A 107 -38.30 -32.78 -20.46
N PHE A 108 -38.50 -31.56 -20.95
CA PHE A 108 -37.45 -30.81 -21.63
C PHE A 108 -36.21 -30.61 -20.74
N ILE A 109 -36.40 -30.28 -19.45
CA ILE A 109 -35.30 -30.19 -18.48
C ILE A 109 -34.58 -31.54 -18.35
N LYS A 110 -35.31 -32.66 -18.17
CA LYS A 110 -34.72 -34.01 -18.02
C LYS A 110 -33.89 -34.45 -19.22
N GLU A 111 -34.28 -34.07 -20.43
CA GLU A 111 -33.56 -34.44 -21.65
C GLU A 111 -32.29 -33.59 -21.86
N ASN A 112 -32.30 -32.33 -21.40
CA ASN A 112 -31.28 -31.36 -21.78
C ASN A 112 -30.34 -30.95 -20.64
N TYR A 113 -30.64 -31.25 -19.37
CA TYR A 113 -29.87 -30.76 -18.21
C TYR A 113 -28.41 -31.23 -18.16
N LEU A 114 -28.07 -32.33 -18.83
CA LEU A 114 -26.69 -32.85 -18.90
C LEU A 114 -25.86 -32.18 -19.99
N ASN A 115 -26.50 -31.82 -21.11
CA ASN A 115 -25.80 -31.44 -22.34
C ASN A 115 -25.85 -29.94 -22.64
N THR A 116 -26.63 -29.17 -21.88
CA THR A 116 -26.82 -27.74 -22.11
C THR A 116 -26.70 -26.94 -20.82
N THR A 117 -26.41 -25.64 -20.94
CA THR A 117 -26.33 -24.75 -19.79
C THR A 117 -27.72 -24.37 -19.27
N TYR A 118 -27.85 -24.06 -17.97
CA TYR A 118 -29.13 -23.58 -17.42
C TYR A 118 -29.62 -22.31 -18.09
N LYS A 119 -28.72 -21.47 -18.60
CA LYS A 119 -29.02 -20.27 -19.39
C LYS A 119 -29.69 -20.60 -20.71
N GLU A 120 -29.25 -21.64 -21.41
CA GLU A 120 -29.86 -22.08 -22.67
C GLU A 120 -31.24 -22.71 -22.43
N ILE A 121 -31.36 -23.56 -21.40
CA ILE A 121 -32.64 -24.14 -20.99
C ILE A 121 -33.61 -23.01 -20.61
N SER A 122 -33.15 -22.05 -19.81
CA SER A 122 -33.91 -20.86 -19.37
C SER A 122 -34.52 -20.09 -20.54
N LYS A 123 -33.74 -19.84 -21.60
CA LYS A 123 -34.23 -19.17 -22.81
C LYS A 123 -35.27 -20.00 -23.55
N LYS A 124 -35.08 -21.32 -23.65
CA LYS A 124 -35.98 -22.21 -24.40
C LYS A 124 -37.34 -22.37 -23.75
N ILE A 125 -37.40 -22.50 -22.43
CA ILE A 125 -38.69 -22.63 -21.70
C ILE A 125 -39.20 -21.31 -21.11
N ASN A 126 -38.51 -20.20 -21.37
CA ASN A 126 -38.83 -18.86 -20.86
C ASN A 126 -39.04 -18.82 -19.32
N ARG A 127 -38.13 -19.46 -18.59
CA ARG A 127 -38.12 -19.51 -17.11
C ARG A 127 -36.81 -18.99 -16.56
N SER A 128 -36.80 -18.57 -15.30
CA SER A 128 -35.53 -18.19 -14.65
C SER A 128 -34.64 -19.41 -14.40
N GLU A 129 -33.33 -19.22 -14.52
CA GLU A 129 -32.32 -20.26 -14.23
C GLU A 129 -32.48 -20.86 -12.82
N GLY A 130 -32.82 -20.02 -11.84
CA GLY A 130 -33.07 -20.47 -10.46
C GLY A 130 -34.32 -21.34 -10.28
N SER A 131 -35.31 -21.25 -11.18
CA SER A 131 -36.47 -22.15 -11.20
C SER A 131 -36.08 -23.53 -11.74
N ILE A 132 -35.24 -23.55 -12.79
CA ILE A 132 -34.72 -24.78 -13.40
C ILE A 132 -33.83 -25.53 -12.42
N PHE A 133 -32.90 -24.82 -11.75
CA PHE A 133 -32.02 -25.42 -10.76
C PHE A 133 -32.80 -26.07 -9.61
N ARG A 134 -33.84 -25.39 -9.10
CA ARG A 134 -34.71 -25.94 -8.06
C ARG A 134 -35.43 -27.20 -8.54
N GLU A 135 -35.93 -27.21 -9.76
CA GLU A 135 -36.61 -28.38 -10.33
C GLU A 135 -35.65 -29.56 -10.48
N ILE A 136 -34.44 -29.35 -11.00
CA ILE A 136 -33.39 -30.38 -11.10
C ILE A 136 -33.07 -30.97 -9.72
N LYS A 137 -33.00 -30.13 -8.67
CA LYS A 137 -32.80 -30.59 -7.28
C LYS A 137 -33.98 -31.39 -6.75
N ILE A 138 -35.22 -30.97 -7.02
CA ILE A 138 -36.44 -31.69 -6.63
C ILE A 138 -36.49 -33.07 -7.32
N LEU A 139 -36.14 -33.11 -8.60
CA LEU A 139 -36.09 -34.33 -9.41
C LEU A 139 -34.90 -35.24 -9.09
N LYS A 140 -33.99 -34.82 -8.20
CA LYS A 140 -32.75 -35.54 -7.83
C LYS A 140 -31.91 -35.93 -9.05
N LEU A 141 -31.88 -35.06 -10.06
CA LEU A 141 -31.07 -35.28 -11.25
C LEU A 141 -29.61 -34.97 -10.93
N GLU A 142 -28.75 -35.99 -10.96
CA GLU A 142 -27.32 -35.85 -10.73
C GLU A 142 -26.64 -35.35 -11.99
N LYS A 143 -25.92 -34.23 -11.89
CA LYS A 143 -25.01 -33.82 -12.96
C LYS A 143 -23.81 -34.77 -12.89
N LYS A 144 -23.56 -35.56 -13.94
CA LYS A 144 -22.32 -36.35 -14.03
C LYS A 144 -21.14 -35.40 -13.81
N ASN A 145 -20.33 -35.67 -12.79
CA ASN A 145 -19.02 -35.05 -12.68
C ASN A 145 -18.23 -35.51 -13.90
N HIS A 146 -17.92 -34.59 -14.81
CA HIS A 146 -16.89 -34.82 -15.82
C HIS A 146 -15.53 -34.74 -15.13
N ASP A 147 -15.23 -35.75 -14.31
CA ASP A 147 -13.89 -35.93 -13.78
C ASP A 147 -12.90 -36.16 -14.93
N PHE A 148 -11.63 -35.92 -14.65
CA PHE A 148 -10.55 -36.10 -15.60
C PHE A 148 -10.17 -37.59 -15.64
N SER A 149 -10.11 -38.19 -16.83
CA SER A 149 -9.58 -39.54 -17.03
C SER A 149 -8.09 -39.59 -16.69
N LYS A 150 -7.52 -40.79 -16.60
CA LYS A 150 -6.08 -40.95 -16.32
C LYS A 150 -5.22 -40.37 -17.44
N GLU A 151 -5.65 -40.53 -18.69
CA GLU A 151 -5.00 -39.97 -19.88
C GLU A 151 -5.08 -38.43 -19.88
N GLU A 152 -6.24 -37.87 -19.51
CA GLU A 152 -6.41 -36.41 -19.39
C GLU A 152 -5.55 -35.83 -18.25
N ILE A 153 -5.36 -36.58 -17.16
CA ILE A 153 -4.48 -36.21 -16.05
C ILE A 153 -3.02 -36.20 -16.51
N ASN A 154 -2.54 -37.28 -17.14
CA ASN A 154 -1.18 -37.36 -17.65
C ASN A 154 -0.88 -36.24 -18.65
N PHE A 155 -1.83 -35.97 -19.56
CA PHE A 155 -1.70 -34.87 -20.51
C PHE A 155 -1.52 -33.51 -19.80
N ILE A 156 -2.27 -33.25 -18.72
CA ILE A 156 -2.11 -32.05 -17.91
C ILE A 156 -0.71 -32.02 -17.28
N GLU A 157 -0.25 -33.12 -16.66
CA GLU A 157 1.06 -33.19 -16.00
C GLU A 157 2.23 -32.92 -16.94
N GLU A 158 2.15 -33.38 -18.18
CA GLU A 158 3.19 -33.19 -19.18
C GLU A 158 3.19 -31.77 -19.78
N ASN A 159 2.03 -31.11 -19.84
CA ASN A 159 1.88 -29.90 -20.66
C ASN A 159 1.56 -28.62 -19.86
N TYR A 160 1.24 -28.69 -18.56
CA TYR A 160 0.76 -27.54 -17.79
C TYR A 160 1.77 -26.39 -17.61
N LEU A 161 3.06 -26.62 -17.87
CA LEU A 161 4.12 -25.60 -17.78
C LEU A 161 4.36 -24.84 -19.11
N ASP A 162 3.95 -25.46 -20.21
CA ASP A 162 4.24 -24.98 -21.58
C ASP A 162 2.99 -24.54 -22.31
N MET A 163 1.82 -25.02 -21.89
CA MET A 163 0.52 -24.63 -22.42
C MET A 163 -0.26 -23.76 -21.43
N THR A 164 -1.00 -22.79 -21.96
CA THR A 164 -1.97 -22.01 -21.18
C THR A 164 -3.19 -22.87 -20.82
N TYR A 165 -3.91 -22.47 -19.76
CA TYR A 165 -5.18 -23.13 -19.39
C TYR A 165 -6.21 -23.11 -20.53
N GLU A 166 -6.14 -22.12 -21.43
CA GLU A 166 -7.01 -22.02 -22.60
C GLU A 166 -6.69 -23.11 -23.64
N GLU A 167 -5.41 -23.35 -23.90
CA GLU A 167 -4.96 -24.36 -24.86
C GLU A 167 -5.22 -25.78 -24.34
N ILE A 168 -4.97 -26.01 -23.04
CA ILE A 168 -5.29 -27.29 -22.38
C ILE A 168 -6.80 -27.51 -22.37
N SER A 169 -7.58 -26.47 -22.07
CA SER A 169 -9.05 -26.50 -22.11
C SER A 169 -9.58 -26.90 -23.48
N LYS A 170 -9.03 -26.33 -24.56
CA LYS A 170 -9.39 -26.67 -25.94
C LYS A 170 -9.01 -28.10 -26.29
N LYS A 171 -7.82 -28.57 -25.91
CA LYS A 171 -7.35 -29.94 -26.20
C LYS A 171 -8.17 -31.01 -25.46
N LEU A 172 -8.55 -30.75 -24.22
CA LEU A 172 -9.34 -31.69 -23.40
C LEU A 172 -10.85 -31.54 -23.59
N ASN A 173 -11.30 -30.53 -24.34
CA ASN A 173 -12.71 -30.15 -24.45
C ASN A 173 -13.39 -29.99 -23.06
N LYS A 174 -12.68 -29.36 -22.12
CA LYS A 174 -13.16 -29.08 -20.75
C LYS A 174 -13.20 -27.58 -20.52
N ALA A 175 -14.03 -27.11 -19.60
CA ALA A 175 -14.01 -25.71 -19.19
C ALA A 175 -12.65 -25.32 -18.59
N LYS A 176 -12.10 -24.16 -18.99
CA LYS A 176 -10.86 -23.58 -18.46
C LYS A 176 -10.76 -23.58 -16.94
N TYR A 177 -11.86 -23.22 -16.28
CA TYR A 177 -11.92 -23.20 -14.81
C TYR A 177 -11.75 -24.60 -14.20
N SER A 178 -12.30 -25.63 -14.84
CA SER A 178 -12.14 -27.02 -14.41
C SER A 178 -10.70 -27.50 -14.54
N VAL A 179 -10.01 -27.13 -15.63
CA VAL A 179 -8.57 -27.41 -15.83
C VAL A 179 -7.73 -26.75 -14.74
N LYS A 180 -7.94 -25.45 -14.49
CA LYS A 180 -7.26 -24.72 -13.41
C LYS A 180 -7.47 -25.39 -12.05
N ASN A 181 -8.71 -25.76 -11.74
CA ASN A 181 -9.04 -26.43 -10.49
C ASN A 181 -8.38 -27.80 -10.37
N LYS A 182 -8.30 -28.57 -11.47
CA LYS A 182 -7.65 -29.88 -11.48
C LYS A 182 -6.15 -29.77 -11.21
N ILE A 183 -5.45 -28.88 -11.92
CA ILE A 183 -4.02 -28.58 -11.70
C ILE A 183 -3.77 -28.18 -10.24
N THR A 184 -4.64 -27.31 -9.70
CA THR A 184 -4.56 -26.87 -8.30
C THR A 184 -4.74 -28.03 -7.32
N LYS A 185 -5.72 -28.90 -7.54
CA LYS A 185 -5.98 -30.09 -6.69
C LYS A 185 -4.87 -31.13 -6.76
N MET A 186 -4.16 -31.21 -7.89
CA MET A 186 -3.00 -32.07 -8.06
C MET A 186 -1.72 -31.49 -7.43
N ASN A 187 -1.80 -30.28 -6.85
CA ASN A 187 -0.68 -29.58 -6.24
C ASN A 187 0.53 -29.40 -7.19
N LEU A 188 0.26 -29.30 -8.50
CA LEU A 188 1.28 -29.07 -9.50
C LEU A 188 1.82 -27.65 -9.36
N LYS A 189 3.14 -27.53 -9.12
CA LYS A 189 3.81 -26.25 -8.91
C LYS A 189 3.75 -25.43 -10.19
N SER A 190 3.16 -24.25 -10.15
CA SER A 190 3.18 -23.33 -11.28
C SER A 190 4.62 -23.01 -11.72
N LYS A 191 4.81 -22.56 -12.97
CA LYS A 191 6.09 -22.04 -13.47
C LYS A 191 6.68 -20.94 -12.57
N ARG A 192 5.83 -20.21 -11.85
CA ARG A 192 6.22 -19.21 -10.83
C ARG A 192 6.68 -19.86 -9.52
N GLU A 193 6.09 -20.98 -9.11
CA GLU A 193 6.48 -21.72 -7.91
C GLU A 193 7.73 -22.56 -8.12
N LEU A 194 7.97 -23.10 -9.32
CA LEU A 194 9.24 -23.73 -9.67
C LEU A 194 10.41 -22.72 -9.71
N LYS A 195 10.10 -21.43 -9.92
CA LYS A 195 11.08 -20.33 -9.79
C LYS A 195 11.32 -19.91 -8.33
N LYS A 196 10.55 -20.39 -7.36
CA LYS A 196 10.79 -20.08 -5.94
C LYS A 196 11.99 -20.90 -5.46
N ILE A 197 12.91 -20.22 -4.79
CA ILE A 197 14.09 -20.83 -4.17
C ILE A 197 13.61 -21.81 -3.07
N SER A 198 14.15 -23.03 -3.09
CA SER A 198 13.80 -24.10 -2.15
C SER A 198 14.32 -23.82 -0.73
N LYS A 199 13.88 -24.61 0.25
CA LYS A 199 14.33 -24.44 1.64
C LYS A 199 15.81 -24.79 1.80
N GLU A 200 16.27 -25.81 1.10
CA GLU A 200 17.67 -26.23 1.06
C GLU A 200 18.54 -25.16 0.39
N GLU A 201 18.05 -24.57 -0.71
CA GLU A 201 18.71 -23.45 -1.37
C GLU A 201 18.74 -22.20 -0.47
N ILE A 202 17.69 -21.95 0.31
CA ILE A 202 17.66 -20.87 1.32
C ILE A 202 18.73 -21.11 2.40
N ASN A 203 18.77 -22.31 3.00
CA ASN A 203 19.77 -22.63 4.03
C ASN A 203 21.20 -22.48 3.47
N PHE A 204 21.43 -22.96 2.24
CA PHE A 204 22.72 -22.80 1.58
C PHE A 204 23.09 -21.32 1.36
N ILE A 205 22.13 -20.49 0.94
CA ILE A 205 22.32 -19.04 0.82
C ILE A 205 22.64 -18.44 2.21
N GLU A 206 21.89 -18.79 3.26
CA GLU A 206 22.05 -18.28 4.63
C GLU A 206 23.43 -18.60 5.23
N GLU A 207 23.98 -19.78 4.94
CA GLU A 207 25.29 -20.21 5.45
C GLU A 207 26.47 -19.58 4.69
N ASN A 208 26.29 -19.19 3.43
CA ASN A 208 27.42 -18.86 2.54
C ASN A 208 27.42 -17.40 2.04
N TYR A 209 26.35 -16.62 2.26
CA TYR A 209 26.25 -15.25 1.70
C TYR A 209 27.22 -14.22 2.26
N LEU A 210 27.90 -14.52 3.37
CA LEU A 210 28.93 -13.66 3.96
C LEU A 210 30.33 -13.94 3.38
N ASP A 211 30.58 -15.19 2.97
CA ASP A 211 31.90 -15.66 2.52
C ASP A 211 32.00 -15.82 1.00
N MET A 212 30.87 -15.79 0.29
CA MET A 212 30.80 -15.97 -1.16
C MET A 212 30.07 -14.81 -1.83
N THR A 213 30.50 -14.46 -3.05
CA THR A 213 29.77 -13.49 -3.88
C THR A 213 28.44 -14.08 -4.37
N TYR A 214 27.44 -13.22 -4.63
CA TYR A 214 26.12 -13.67 -5.15
C TYR A 214 26.24 -14.43 -6.47
N LYS A 215 27.25 -14.11 -7.29
CA LYS A 215 27.57 -14.80 -8.53
C LYS A 215 28.07 -16.22 -8.28
N GLU A 216 28.90 -16.43 -7.27
CA GLU A 216 29.42 -17.76 -6.89
C GLU A 216 28.32 -18.64 -6.26
N ILE A 217 27.48 -18.05 -5.42
CA ILE A 217 26.31 -18.73 -4.83
C ILE A 217 25.34 -19.14 -5.94
N GLY A 218 25.03 -18.23 -6.86
CA GLY A 218 24.18 -18.51 -8.02
C GLY A 218 24.69 -19.66 -8.87
N LYS A 219 26.00 -19.74 -9.12
CA LYS A 219 26.59 -20.89 -9.82
C LYS A 219 26.40 -22.21 -9.04
N LYS A 220 26.61 -22.21 -7.72
CA LYS A 220 26.50 -23.44 -6.90
C LYS A 220 25.08 -23.99 -6.82
N ILE A 221 24.06 -23.13 -6.76
CA ILE A 221 22.64 -23.57 -6.71
C ILE A 221 21.89 -23.43 -8.04
N ASN A 222 22.62 -23.20 -9.14
CA ASN A 222 22.08 -23.01 -10.48
C ASN A 222 20.94 -21.97 -10.54
N ARG A 223 21.25 -20.76 -10.03
CA ARG A 223 20.39 -19.59 -10.01
C ARG A 223 21.13 -18.37 -10.54
N THR A 224 20.38 -17.39 -11.01
CA THR A 224 20.96 -16.10 -11.41
C THR A 224 21.37 -15.31 -10.18
N GLU A 225 22.43 -14.51 -10.32
CA GLU A 225 22.89 -13.58 -9.28
C GLU A 225 21.75 -12.68 -8.76
N SER A 226 20.90 -12.18 -9.66
CA SER A 226 19.74 -11.36 -9.32
C SER A 226 18.70 -12.10 -8.47
N SER A 227 18.54 -13.41 -8.67
CA SER A 227 17.64 -14.25 -7.87
C SER A 227 18.18 -14.43 -6.45
N ILE A 228 19.49 -14.56 -6.28
CA ILE A 228 20.15 -14.64 -4.97
C ILE A 228 20.00 -13.31 -4.23
N SER A 229 20.34 -12.20 -4.89
CA SER A 229 20.20 -10.85 -4.34
C SER A 229 18.76 -10.57 -3.90
N SER A 230 17.77 -10.88 -4.75
CA SER A 230 16.36 -10.72 -4.41
C SER A 230 15.94 -11.58 -3.22
N LYS A 231 16.45 -12.81 -3.11
CA LYS A 231 16.12 -13.69 -2.00
C LYS A 231 16.78 -13.29 -0.71
N ILE A 232 18.04 -12.84 -0.73
CA ILE A 232 18.69 -12.24 0.42
C ILE A 232 17.93 -10.99 0.86
N ASN A 233 17.48 -10.14 -0.06
CA ASN A 233 16.65 -8.98 0.26
C ASN A 233 15.26 -9.34 0.82
N GLU A 234 14.69 -10.47 0.42
CA GLU A 234 13.42 -11.00 0.95
C GLU A 234 13.62 -11.65 2.33
N LEU A 235 14.70 -12.41 2.51
CA LEU A 235 15.13 -13.03 3.77
C LEU A 235 15.67 -12.00 4.75
N ASN A 236 16.07 -10.81 4.27
CA ASN A 236 16.39 -9.63 5.06
C ASN A 236 15.13 -9.13 5.77
N PHE A 237 14.80 -9.87 6.83
CA PHE A 237 14.30 -9.45 8.12
C PHE A 237 13.77 -8.02 8.19
N LYS A 238 12.66 -7.85 8.89
CA LYS A 238 12.29 -6.60 9.58
C LYS A 238 13.35 -6.20 10.64
N ASN A 239 14.64 -6.19 10.30
CA ASN A 239 15.73 -5.75 11.13
C ASN A 239 16.34 -4.51 10.50
N LYS A 240 16.06 -3.36 11.13
CA LYS A 240 16.84 -2.14 11.03
C LYS A 240 18.33 -2.31 11.43
N ASN A 241 18.77 -3.53 11.76
CA ASN A 241 19.95 -3.82 12.58
C ASN A 241 20.87 -4.95 12.06
N ASN A 242 21.14 -5.06 10.75
CA ASN A 242 22.38 -5.73 10.30
C ASN A 242 23.24 -4.74 9.51
N ILE A 243 23.81 -3.82 10.28
CA ILE A 243 25.02 -3.07 9.93
C ILE A 243 26.12 -4.13 9.85
N LYS A 244 26.99 -4.10 8.81
CA LYS A 244 28.31 -4.76 8.88
C LYS A 244 28.85 -4.51 10.28
N LYS A 245 29.22 -5.55 11.04
CA LYS A 245 29.79 -5.35 12.38
C LYS A 245 31.22 -4.87 12.16
N TRP A 246 31.36 -3.56 12.00
CA TRP A 246 32.62 -2.91 11.66
C TRP A 246 33.64 -3.19 12.76
N ALA A 247 34.82 -3.67 12.36
CA ALA A 247 35.93 -3.82 13.28
C ALA A 247 36.35 -2.42 13.79
N LYS A 248 36.89 -2.34 15.01
CA LYS A 248 37.28 -1.06 15.61
C LYS A 248 38.31 -0.32 14.75
N GLU A 249 39.16 -1.08 14.08
CA GLU A 249 40.19 -0.63 13.16
C GLU A 249 39.57 0.01 11.92
N GLU A 250 38.50 -0.57 11.38
CA GLU A 250 37.79 -0.03 10.22
C GLU A 250 37.05 1.27 10.56
N ILE A 251 36.38 1.32 11.72
CA ILE A 251 35.73 2.55 12.21
C ILE A 251 36.80 3.64 12.41
N SER A 252 37.93 3.31 13.04
CA SER A 252 39.04 4.24 13.25
C SER A 252 39.61 4.76 11.93
N TYR A 253 39.69 3.92 10.90
CA TYR A 253 40.11 4.36 9.58
C TYR A 253 39.13 5.38 8.97
N ILE A 254 37.82 5.12 9.06
CA ILE A 254 36.80 6.05 8.54
C ILE A 254 36.83 7.36 9.32
N GLN A 255 36.85 7.32 10.66
CA GLN A 255 36.98 8.50 11.52
C GLN A 255 38.20 9.36 11.16
N LYS A 256 39.32 8.72 10.78
CA LYS A 256 40.53 9.44 10.36
C LYS A 256 40.39 10.04 8.96
N ASN A 257 39.77 9.34 8.01
CA ASN A 257 39.88 9.68 6.59
C ASN A 257 38.63 10.30 5.96
N TYR A 258 37.49 10.34 6.66
CA TYR A 258 36.20 10.74 6.09
C TYR A 258 36.12 12.15 5.47
N LEU A 259 37.03 13.04 5.88
CA LEU A 259 37.10 14.43 5.43
C LEU A 259 37.93 14.62 4.16
N PHE A 260 38.76 13.63 3.81
CA PHE A 260 39.76 13.67 2.73
C PHE A 260 39.47 12.67 1.61
N VAL A 261 38.73 11.61 1.93
CA VAL A 261 38.38 10.54 1.01
C VAL A 261 36.88 10.59 0.76
N THR A 262 36.48 10.59 -0.51
CA THR A 262 35.07 10.67 -0.88
C THR A 262 34.32 9.41 -0.44
N ASN A 263 32.99 9.52 -0.27
CA ASN A 263 32.17 8.35 0.09
C ASN A 263 32.33 7.17 -0.90
N PRO A 264 32.40 7.38 -2.23
CA PRO A 264 32.71 6.32 -3.18
C PRO A 264 34.09 5.68 -2.98
N GLU A 265 35.13 6.47 -2.73
CA GLU A 265 36.49 5.94 -2.50
C GLU A 265 36.58 5.14 -1.19
N LEU A 266 35.95 5.63 -0.10
CA LEU A 266 35.84 4.88 1.15
C LEU A 266 35.04 3.59 0.97
N SER A 267 33.96 3.64 0.18
CA SER A 267 33.12 2.50 -0.15
C SER A 267 33.91 1.42 -0.88
N ASN A 268 34.71 1.80 -1.88
CA ASN A 268 35.58 0.90 -2.61
C ASN A 268 36.68 0.30 -1.71
N LEU A 269 37.35 1.14 -0.92
CA LEU A 269 38.45 0.69 -0.04
C LEU A 269 37.95 -0.26 1.06
N MET A 270 36.76 0.00 1.61
CA MET A 270 36.14 -0.81 2.66
C MET A 270 35.32 -1.98 2.12
N ASN A 271 35.31 -2.17 0.80
CA ASN A 271 34.53 -3.17 0.07
C ASN A 271 33.08 -3.26 0.57
N CYS A 272 32.40 -2.13 0.63
CA CYS A 272 31.04 -2.03 1.16
C CYS A 272 30.20 -1.04 0.35
N PRO A 273 28.86 -1.09 0.43
CA PRO A 273 28.01 -0.07 -0.19
C PRO A 273 28.23 1.34 0.41
N ILE A 274 28.17 2.38 -0.42
CA ILE A 274 28.25 3.80 -0.02
C ILE A 274 27.30 4.13 1.14
N SER A 275 26.09 3.55 1.14
CA SER A 275 25.10 3.75 2.19
C SER A 275 25.57 3.34 3.59
N GLN A 276 26.49 2.35 3.68
CA GLN A 276 27.08 1.96 4.95
C GLN A 276 28.10 2.98 5.46
N ILE A 277 28.90 3.57 4.56
CA ILE A 277 29.82 4.67 4.91
C ILE A 277 29.03 5.85 5.46
N VAL A 278 27.95 6.25 4.79
CA VAL A 278 27.06 7.34 5.25
C VAL A 278 26.47 7.02 6.63
N LYS A 279 26.01 5.78 6.84
CA LYS A 279 25.45 5.36 8.14
C LYS A 279 26.47 5.41 9.28
N ILE A 280 27.73 5.02 9.03
CA ILE A 280 28.81 5.14 10.03
C ILE A 280 29.09 6.60 10.33
N LYS A 281 29.23 7.44 9.29
CA LYS A 281 29.45 8.87 9.50
C LYS A 281 28.36 9.47 10.39
N LEU A 282 27.10 9.14 10.15
CA LEU A 282 25.99 9.58 11.01
C LEU A 282 26.08 9.03 12.44
N ASN A 283 26.35 7.74 12.62
CA ASN A 283 26.43 7.11 13.95
C ASN A 283 27.61 7.62 14.77
N GLU A 284 28.72 7.95 14.12
CA GLU A 284 29.96 8.45 14.72
C GLU A 284 29.99 9.99 14.79
N ASN A 285 28.88 10.67 14.44
CA ASN A 285 28.78 12.13 14.36
C ASN A 285 29.89 12.80 13.51
N LEU A 286 30.30 12.13 12.43
CA LEU A 286 31.26 12.61 11.45
C LEU A 286 30.53 13.51 10.45
N ILE A 287 30.44 14.80 10.78
CA ILE A 287 29.73 15.81 10.00
C ILE A 287 30.59 16.18 8.78
N ASP A 288 30.04 16.04 7.57
CA ASP A 288 30.61 16.66 6.38
C ASP A 288 30.48 18.18 6.55
N PHE A 289 31.57 18.81 6.98
CA PHE A 289 31.56 20.23 7.32
C PHE A 289 31.56 21.06 6.03
N ASP A 290 30.37 21.50 5.63
CA ASP A 290 30.17 22.45 4.55
C ASP A 290 30.38 23.86 5.11
N LEU A 291 31.65 24.26 5.14
CA LEU A 291 31.99 25.65 5.35
C LEU A 291 31.67 26.39 4.05
N ASP A 292 30.89 27.46 4.15
CA ASP A 292 30.65 28.44 3.08
C ASP A 292 31.94 29.27 2.82
N LYS A 293 33.06 28.58 2.56
CA LYS A 293 34.45 29.07 2.66
C LYS A 293 35.34 28.46 1.58
N THR A 294 36.56 28.99 1.48
CA THR A 294 37.52 28.52 0.49
C THR A 294 37.94 27.07 0.75
N ASP A 295 38.18 26.29 -0.31
CA ASP A 295 38.62 24.89 -0.19
C ASP A 295 39.83 24.73 0.75
N ILE A 296 40.71 25.73 0.78
CA ILE A 296 41.96 25.69 1.55
C ILE A 296 41.71 25.88 3.06
N GLU A 297 40.81 26.79 3.44
CA GLU A 297 40.38 26.96 4.82
C GLU A 297 39.63 25.72 5.31
N THR A 298 38.72 25.21 4.48
CA THR A 298 37.99 23.98 4.78
C THR A 298 38.95 22.81 4.99
N THR A 299 39.98 22.68 4.14
CA THR A 299 41.00 21.64 4.30
C THR A 299 41.83 21.83 5.57
N MET A 300 42.24 23.06 5.91
CA MET A 300 42.98 23.33 7.14
C MET A 300 42.14 23.05 8.39
N TYR A 301 40.87 23.46 8.40
CA TYR A 301 39.93 23.17 9.48
C TYR A 301 39.86 21.66 9.75
N LYS A 302 39.75 20.86 8.68
CA LYS A 302 39.73 19.39 8.74
C LYS A 302 41.04 18.82 9.31
N ILE A 303 42.19 19.37 8.90
CA ILE A 303 43.51 18.98 9.43
C ILE A 303 43.60 19.26 10.93
N LEU A 304 43.21 20.45 11.40
CA LEU A 304 43.28 20.82 12.82
C LEU A 304 42.37 19.94 13.68
N LYS A 305 41.12 19.68 13.22
CA LYS A 305 40.20 18.77 13.91
C LYS A 305 40.74 17.33 13.98
N ARG A 306 41.29 16.79 12.88
CA ARG A 306 41.84 15.42 12.84
C ARG A 306 42.98 15.20 13.82
N ASN A 307 43.75 16.25 14.12
CA ASN A 307 44.86 16.19 15.06
C ASN A 307 44.45 16.56 16.51
N ASN A 308 43.15 16.63 16.82
CA ASN A 308 42.61 16.99 18.13
C ASN A 308 43.15 18.33 18.67
N ILE A 309 43.40 19.30 17.77
CA ILE A 309 43.85 20.63 18.16
C ILE A 309 42.61 21.45 18.53
N ASN A 310 42.65 22.10 19.69
CA ASN A 310 41.61 23.04 20.12
C ASN A 310 41.84 24.39 19.45
N PHE A 311 40.87 24.88 18.67
CA PHE A 311 41.01 26.12 17.92
C PHE A 311 39.68 26.84 17.76
N GLU A 312 39.77 28.16 17.52
CA GLU A 312 38.67 29.01 17.11
C GLU A 312 38.83 29.38 15.64
N TYR A 313 37.74 29.36 14.89
CA TYR A 313 37.70 29.68 13.46
C TYR A 313 37.13 31.10 13.27
N GLU A 314 37.81 31.92 12.47
CA GLU A 314 37.53 33.36 12.26
C GLU A 314 37.25 34.18 13.54
N PRO A 315 38.02 34.00 14.64
CA PRO A 315 37.74 34.75 15.86
C PRO A 315 38.16 36.21 15.72
N LYS A 316 37.46 37.12 16.40
CA LYS A 316 37.87 38.52 16.47
C LYS A 316 39.03 38.68 17.44
N VAL A 317 40.25 38.81 16.92
CA VAL A 317 41.50 38.87 17.69
C VAL A 317 42.29 40.12 17.30
N PHE A 318 42.61 40.98 18.27
CA PHE A 318 43.33 42.25 18.06
C PHE A 318 42.71 43.19 17.00
N GLY A 319 41.37 43.14 16.85
CA GLY A 319 40.65 43.90 15.82
C GLY A 319 40.75 43.31 14.41
N LEU A 320 41.31 42.12 14.26
CA LEU A 320 41.41 41.35 13.02
C LEU A 320 40.55 40.08 13.09
N LEU A 321 40.36 39.47 11.93
CA LEU A 321 39.73 38.15 11.76
C LEU A 321 40.77 37.23 11.08
N PRO A 322 41.68 36.62 11.85
CA PRO A 322 42.52 35.51 11.36
C PRO A 322 41.66 34.30 11.01
N ASP A 323 42.12 33.45 10.08
CA ASP A 323 41.39 32.23 9.71
C ASP A 323 41.22 31.28 10.90
N PHE A 324 42.29 31.05 11.67
CA PHE A 324 42.24 30.23 12.89
C PHE A 324 43.08 30.80 14.02
N TYR A 325 42.64 30.59 15.26
CA TYR A 325 43.38 30.93 16.47
C TYR A 325 43.39 29.76 17.46
N ILE A 326 44.58 29.38 17.90
CA ILE A 326 44.83 28.34 18.89
C ILE A 326 45.23 29.05 20.19
N LYS A 327 44.24 29.30 21.05
CA LYS A 327 44.38 30.09 22.28
C LYS A 327 45.48 29.57 23.20
N ASP A 328 45.51 28.26 23.39
CA ASP A 328 46.44 27.59 24.32
C ASP A 328 47.91 27.81 23.96
N TYR A 329 48.19 28.13 22.69
CA TYR A 329 49.52 28.34 22.15
C TYR A 329 49.78 29.80 21.72
N ASN A 330 48.80 30.69 21.94
CA ASN A 330 48.77 32.06 21.40
C ASN A 330 49.26 32.10 19.93
N LEU A 331 48.65 31.25 19.10
CA LEU A 331 49.07 30.97 17.74
C LEU A 331 47.93 31.23 16.76
N ILE A 332 48.20 32.02 15.74
CA ILE A 332 47.32 32.24 14.59
C ILE A 332 47.77 31.33 13.44
N ILE A 333 46.82 30.74 12.73
CA ILE A 333 47.05 30.08 11.45
C ILE A 333 46.31 30.85 10.36
N GLU A 334 47.03 31.19 9.30
CA GLU A 334 46.52 31.89 8.12
C GLU A 334 46.75 31.00 6.90
N THR A 335 45.66 30.63 6.24
CA THR A 335 45.65 29.95 4.96
C THR A 335 45.68 30.97 3.84
N GLN A 336 46.51 30.75 2.84
CA GLN A 336 46.87 31.77 1.87
C GLN A 336 46.61 31.27 0.47
N GLY A 337 45.60 31.82 -0.21
CA GLY A 337 45.37 31.56 -1.62
C GLY A 337 46.58 31.99 -2.46
N ASP A 338 47.14 31.05 -3.25
CA ASP A 338 48.43 31.25 -3.91
C ASP A 338 48.43 32.44 -4.87
N TYR A 339 47.31 32.65 -5.57
CA TYR A 339 47.12 33.79 -6.46
C TYR A 339 47.09 35.11 -5.69
N PHE A 340 46.18 35.27 -4.72
CA PHE A 340 45.96 36.57 -4.07
C PHE A 340 47.17 37.01 -3.24
N HIS A 341 47.76 36.09 -2.49
CA HIS A 341 48.87 36.38 -1.58
C HIS A 341 50.24 36.23 -2.26
N CYS A 342 50.28 35.96 -3.57
CA CYS A 342 51.49 35.91 -4.38
C CYS A 342 52.49 34.88 -3.84
N ASN A 343 52.11 33.59 -3.84
CA ASN A 343 52.96 32.49 -3.39
C ASN A 343 54.35 32.55 -4.07
N PRO A 344 55.46 32.68 -3.32
CA PRO A 344 56.82 32.80 -3.88
C PRO A 344 57.25 31.62 -4.75
N LYS A 345 56.71 30.40 -4.51
CA LYS A 345 57.00 29.21 -5.33
C LYS A 345 56.47 29.37 -6.76
N ILE A 346 55.36 30.09 -6.93
CA ILE A 346 54.66 30.29 -8.20
C ILE A 346 55.04 31.64 -8.82
N TYR A 347 54.98 32.72 -8.05
CA TYR A 347 55.17 34.09 -8.50
C TYR A 347 56.58 34.60 -8.17
N LYS A 348 57.62 33.93 -8.68
CA LYS A 348 59.03 34.23 -8.34
C LYS A 348 59.46 35.69 -8.56
N ASN A 349 58.81 36.38 -9.51
CA ASN A 349 59.12 37.77 -9.88
C ASN A 349 58.22 38.80 -9.18
N GLY A 350 57.41 38.39 -8.19
CA GLY A 350 56.51 39.30 -7.47
C GLY A 350 55.12 39.42 -8.09
N PRO A 351 54.32 40.40 -7.61
CA PRO A 351 52.91 40.52 -7.95
C PRO A 351 52.70 41.04 -9.37
N ILE A 352 51.88 40.34 -10.14
CA ILE A 352 51.61 40.62 -11.56
C ILE A 352 50.53 41.67 -11.77
N ASN A 353 49.76 42.03 -10.74
CA ASN A 353 48.68 43.01 -10.86
C ASN A 353 48.43 43.78 -9.56
N LYS A 354 47.56 44.80 -9.65
CA LYS A 354 47.20 45.66 -8.52
C LYS A 354 46.51 44.89 -7.38
N LEU A 355 45.68 43.89 -7.70
CA LEU A 355 44.96 43.10 -6.70
C LEU A 355 45.93 42.35 -5.77
N GLN A 356 46.95 41.69 -6.33
CA GLN A 356 47.99 41.03 -5.55
C GLN A 356 48.80 42.04 -4.72
N LYS A 357 49.17 43.18 -5.30
CA LYS A 357 49.87 44.26 -4.56
C LYS A 357 49.05 44.74 -3.36
N ASP A 358 47.74 44.91 -3.52
CA ASP A 358 46.85 45.36 -2.46
C ASP A 358 46.63 44.29 -1.39
N ALA A 359 46.56 43.01 -1.76
CA ALA A 359 46.53 41.89 -0.83
C ALA A 359 47.80 41.81 0.02
N ILE A 360 48.98 41.90 -0.60
CA ILE A 360 50.28 41.93 0.09
C ILE A 360 50.35 43.10 1.09
N LYS A 361 49.88 44.30 0.70
CA LYS A 361 49.81 45.46 1.61
C LYS A 361 48.89 45.20 2.80
N LYS A 362 47.80 44.46 2.63
CA LYS A 362 46.91 44.07 3.74
C LYS A 362 47.60 43.09 4.68
N ASP A 363 48.26 42.08 4.14
CA ASP A 363 49.04 41.11 4.93
C ASP A 363 50.12 41.79 5.78
N ILE A 364 50.85 42.75 5.21
CA ILE A 364 51.87 43.51 5.96
C ILE A 364 51.25 44.31 7.11
N ARG A 365 50.03 44.85 6.94
CA ARG A 365 49.32 45.53 8.01
C ARG A 365 48.88 44.55 9.11
N LYS A 366 48.37 43.37 8.73
CA LYS A 366 48.03 42.29 9.68
C LYS A 366 49.26 41.85 10.47
N ASP A 367 50.38 41.59 9.79
CA ASP A 367 51.65 41.20 10.39
C ASP A 367 52.13 42.21 11.44
N LYS A 368 52.04 43.52 11.17
CA LYS A 368 52.42 44.55 12.14
C LYS A 368 51.59 44.47 13.42
N ILE A 369 50.30 44.17 13.30
CA ILE A 369 49.39 44.01 14.44
C ILE A 369 49.74 42.73 15.20
N TYR A 370 50.00 41.62 14.50
CA TYR A 370 50.40 40.37 15.13
C TYR A 370 51.72 40.51 15.92
N ILE A 371 52.74 41.13 15.31
CA ILE A 371 54.02 41.41 15.97
C ILE A 371 53.82 42.30 17.20
N LYS A 372 53.04 43.38 17.08
CA LYS A 372 52.77 44.32 18.19
C LYS A 372 52.12 43.61 19.39
N ASN A 373 51.28 42.62 19.14
CA ASN A 373 50.57 41.86 20.18
C ASN A 373 51.29 40.56 20.59
N ASN A 374 52.52 40.33 20.10
CA ASN A 374 53.36 39.18 20.46
C ASN A 374 52.64 37.82 20.27
N VAL A 375 51.86 37.69 19.19
CA VAL A 375 51.19 36.44 18.79
C VAL A 375 52.03 35.73 17.73
N ASN A 376 52.14 34.40 17.83
CA ASN A 376 52.80 33.59 16.82
C ASN A 376 51.88 33.42 15.61
N VAL A 377 52.44 33.35 14.40
CA VAL A 377 51.65 33.21 13.17
C VAL A 377 52.28 32.17 12.26
N LEU A 378 51.48 31.20 11.82
CA LEU A 378 51.83 30.22 10.80
C LEU A 378 51.05 30.48 9.52
N TYR A 379 51.79 30.61 8.42
CA TYR A 379 51.23 30.73 7.08
C TYR A 379 51.30 29.38 6.37
N PHE A 380 50.19 28.99 5.73
CA PHE A 380 50.12 27.83 4.84
C PHE A 380 49.58 28.24 3.48
N TRP A 381 50.35 27.94 2.43
CA TRP A 381 49.96 28.21 1.06
C TRP A 381 48.91 27.21 0.57
N GLY A 382 47.98 27.67 -0.26
CA GLY A 382 46.95 26.82 -0.86
C GLY A 382 47.53 25.64 -1.62
N TYR A 383 48.65 25.85 -2.31
CA TYR A 383 49.39 24.78 -2.98
C TYR A 383 49.84 23.69 -2.01
N ASP A 384 50.44 24.08 -0.88
CA ASP A 384 50.95 23.13 0.11
C ASP A 384 49.81 22.42 0.85
N ILE A 385 48.71 23.13 1.15
CA ILE A 385 47.50 22.55 1.76
C ILE A 385 46.86 21.49 0.84
N LYS A 386 46.86 21.73 -0.48
CA LYS A 386 46.21 20.82 -1.44
C LYS A 386 47.12 19.66 -1.87
N ASN A 387 48.42 19.89 -2.01
CA ASN A 387 49.33 18.92 -2.63
C ASN A 387 50.32 18.28 -1.65
N ASN A 388 50.61 18.93 -0.52
CA ASN A 388 51.66 18.52 0.43
C ASN A 388 51.11 18.39 1.86
N ILE A 389 49.93 17.76 2.01
CA ILE A 389 49.22 17.65 3.30
C ILE A 389 50.10 17.08 4.43
N ASN A 390 50.93 16.09 4.14
CA ASN A 390 51.81 15.50 5.15
C ASN A 390 52.83 16.51 5.69
N GLU A 391 53.44 17.34 4.82
CA GLU A 391 54.37 18.39 5.24
C GLU A 391 53.67 19.45 6.09
N VAL A 392 52.42 19.81 5.72
CA VAL A 392 51.58 20.71 6.52
C VAL A 392 51.37 20.17 7.93
N ILE A 393 51.04 18.87 8.04
CA ILE A 393 50.84 18.20 9.34
C ILE A 393 52.13 18.15 10.15
N GLU A 394 53.26 17.81 9.55
CA GLU A 394 54.55 17.77 10.25
C GLU A 394 54.94 19.16 10.78
N LYS A 395 54.78 20.21 9.96
CA LYS A 395 55.00 21.61 10.39
C LYS A 395 54.08 22.01 11.55
N LEU A 396 52.82 21.55 11.55
CA LEU A 396 51.92 21.79 12.69
C LEU A 396 52.41 21.09 13.97
N LYS A 397 52.88 19.83 13.86
CA LYS A 397 53.40 19.06 15.01
C LYS A 397 54.68 19.65 15.60
N GLU A 398 55.55 20.23 14.78
CA GLU A 398 56.74 20.94 15.25
C GLU A 398 56.40 22.12 16.17
N VAL A 399 55.28 22.79 15.91
CA VAL A 399 54.84 23.98 16.67
C VAL A 399 53.89 23.62 17.81
N LEU A 400 53.14 22.53 17.67
CA LEU A 400 52.13 22.05 18.62
C LEU A 400 52.53 20.66 19.15
N PRO A 401 53.61 20.55 19.96
CA PRO A 401 54.03 19.25 20.46
C PRO A 401 52.92 18.62 21.31
N ASN A 402 52.59 17.37 20.98
CA ASN A 402 51.55 16.59 21.65
C ASN A 402 51.83 16.51 23.16
N GLY A 403 50.95 17.12 23.96
CA GLY A 403 50.68 16.65 25.32
C GLY A 403 51.71 16.92 26.42
N THR A 404 52.58 17.92 26.31
CA THR A 404 53.29 18.45 27.49
C THR A 404 53.16 19.95 27.59
N MET A 405 52.38 20.42 28.58
CA MET A 405 52.44 21.78 29.09
C MET A 405 53.86 22.03 29.60
N ASN A 406 54.75 22.53 28.74
CA ASN A 406 55.98 23.29 29.06
C ASN A 406 56.94 23.43 27.86
N TYR A 407 56.44 23.42 26.61
CA TYR A 407 57.26 23.90 25.51
C TYR A 407 57.01 25.39 25.30
N LYS A 408 58.02 26.22 25.66
CA LYS A 408 58.14 27.55 25.09
C LYS A 408 58.22 27.35 23.58
N ILE A 409 57.15 27.70 22.86
CA ILE A 409 57.18 27.83 21.40
C ILE A 409 58.41 28.69 21.12
N PRO A 410 59.45 28.17 20.44
CA PRO A 410 60.54 29.02 19.98
C PRO A 410 59.85 30.13 19.22
N LYS A 411 60.08 31.42 19.57
CA LYS A 411 59.50 32.57 18.85
C LYS A 411 59.55 32.24 17.37
N LEU A 412 58.42 31.80 16.81
CA LEU A 412 58.40 31.34 15.44
C LEU A 412 58.36 32.63 14.67
N ASN A 413 59.58 33.08 14.35
CA ASN A 413 59.82 34.17 13.45
C ASN A 413 59.02 33.83 12.21
N ILE A 414 57.94 34.58 12.06
CA ILE A 414 57.13 34.75 10.88
C ILE A 414 57.86 34.24 9.65
N ASP A 415 57.26 33.28 8.96
CA ASP A 415 57.73 32.69 7.71
C ASP A 415 58.74 33.62 6.99
N ASN A 416 60.02 33.42 7.30
CA ASN A 416 61.08 34.36 6.97
C ASN A 416 61.17 34.51 5.46
N GLU A 417 60.81 33.46 4.72
CA GLU A 417 60.75 33.44 3.27
C GLU A 417 59.65 34.36 2.73
N LYS A 418 58.41 34.27 3.25
CA LYS A 418 57.31 35.19 2.86
C LYS A 418 57.71 36.64 3.11
N LYS A 419 58.28 36.93 4.27
CA LYS A 419 58.72 38.29 4.62
C LYS A 419 59.89 38.79 3.79
N GLN A 420 60.90 37.95 3.58
CA GLN A 420 62.03 38.30 2.71
C GLN A 420 61.55 38.53 1.27
N PHE A 421 60.61 37.71 0.79
CA PHE A 421 60.01 37.89 -0.52
C PHE A 421 59.24 39.21 -0.60
N TYR A 422 58.35 39.51 0.35
CA TYR A 422 57.59 40.77 0.38
C TYR A 422 58.50 42.01 0.49
N LYS A 423 59.62 41.92 1.21
CA LYS A 423 60.62 43.00 1.28
C LYS A 423 61.40 43.21 -0.03
N LYS A 424 61.49 42.21 -0.91
CA LYS A 424 62.22 42.31 -2.19
C LYS A 424 61.37 42.93 -3.30
N ILE A 425 60.04 42.90 -3.17
CA ILE A 425 59.08 43.25 -4.24
C ILE A 425 58.24 44.50 -3.93
N ILE A 426 58.44 45.09 -2.75
CA ILE A 426 57.90 46.38 -2.31
C ILE A 426 59.08 47.30 -2.09
#